data_AF-A0A3M1E167-F1
#
_entry.id   AF-A0A3M1E167-F1
#
_cell.length_a   1.000
_cell.length_b   1.000
_cell.length_c   1.000
_cell.angle_alpha   90.00
_cell.angle_beta   90.00
_cell.angle_gamma   90.00
#
_symmetry.space_group_name_H-M   'P 1'
#
loop_
_entity.id
_entity.type
_entity.pdbx_description
1 polymer ?
#
loop_
_entity_poly.entity_id
_entity_poly.type
_entity_poly.pdbx_seq_one_letter_code
_entity_poly.pdbx_strand_id
1 'polypeptide(L)'
;MTRDRMMQILNGPDLPQVLPEVAALAGVPQPPDYHGEGDALEHTRLTVAALAPDADARLVWAAALHDVGKATTTRLVDGRWRAHGHDRLSGERAAQVLSRFNAEQMAEDVAWLVRHHHFALSWRIPPGGRLTGRQKRFCRHPLFPLLVDLCRADAAASYGISTKERWLDQVLDALKREAEDGHSQI
;
A
#
# COMPACT_ATOMS: atom_id res chain seq x y z
N MET A 1 -14.57 -9.96 0.43
CA MET A 1 -14.60 -8.75 -0.42
C MET A 1 -13.81 -9.07 -1.69
N THR A 2 -14.40 -8.92 -2.88
CA THR A 2 -13.69 -9.11 -4.17
C THR A 2 -13.23 -7.77 -4.72
N ARG A 3 -12.26 -7.76 -5.65
CA ARG A 3 -11.81 -6.54 -6.33
C ARG A 3 -12.98 -5.80 -6.97
N ASP A 4 -13.81 -6.50 -7.75
CA ASP A 4 -14.91 -5.87 -8.48
C ASP A 4 -15.97 -5.30 -7.55
N ARG A 5 -16.26 -5.98 -6.43
CA ARG A 5 -17.18 -5.44 -5.43
C ARG A 5 -16.62 -4.19 -4.76
N MET A 6 -15.32 -4.16 -4.46
CA MET A 6 -14.67 -2.97 -3.94
C MET A 6 -14.72 -1.82 -4.96
N MET A 7 -14.39 -2.08 -6.23
CA MET A 7 -14.48 -1.07 -7.30
C MET A 7 -15.90 -0.50 -7.46
N GLN A 8 -16.94 -1.33 -7.36
CA GLN A 8 -18.33 -0.85 -7.35
C GLN A 8 -18.61 0.11 -6.19
N ILE A 9 -18.08 -0.18 -4.99
CA ILE A 9 -18.23 0.71 -3.83
C ILE A 9 -17.47 2.03 -4.06
N LEU A 10 -16.23 1.97 -4.52
CA LEU A 10 -15.36 3.15 -4.72
C LEU A 10 -15.85 4.09 -5.83
N ASN A 11 -16.56 3.56 -6.82
CA ASN A 11 -17.14 4.32 -7.91
C ASN A 11 -18.62 4.66 -7.69
N GLY A 12 -19.22 4.15 -6.61
CA GLY A 12 -20.63 4.35 -6.30
C GLY A 12 -20.89 5.72 -5.66
N PRO A 13 -22.10 6.30 -5.86
CA PRO A 13 -22.49 7.55 -5.22
C PRO A 13 -22.60 7.42 -3.69
N ASP A 14 -22.80 6.19 -3.19
CA ASP A 14 -22.95 5.89 -1.76
C ASP A 14 -21.60 5.70 -1.04
N LEU A 15 -20.48 5.97 -1.70
CA LEU A 15 -19.14 5.87 -1.10
C LEU A 15 -19.04 6.60 0.25
N PRO A 16 -19.54 7.84 0.42
CA PRO A 16 -19.49 8.54 1.71
C PRO A 16 -20.21 7.82 2.85
N GLN A 17 -21.23 7.02 2.56
CA GLN A 17 -22.01 6.26 3.53
C GLN A 17 -21.36 4.91 3.84
N VAL A 18 -20.76 4.28 2.82
CA VAL A 18 -20.21 2.92 2.92
C VAL A 18 -18.77 2.93 3.43
N LEU A 19 -17.90 3.76 2.85
CA LEU A 19 -16.49 3.93 3.25
C LEU A 19 -16.15 5.43 3.40
N PRO A 20 -16.70 6.12 4.43
CA PRO A 20 -16.43 7.53 4.67
C PRO A 20 -14.94 7.87 4.77
N GLU A 21 -14.12 6.95 5.27
CA GLU A 21 -12.67 7.11 5.41
C GLU A 21 -11.96 7.19 4.06
N VAL A 22 -12.48 6.49 3.05
CA VAL A 22 -11.98 6.56 1.67
C VAL A 22 -12.56 7.78 0.96
N ALA A 23 -13.84 8.09 1.17
CA ALA A 23 -14.46 9.31 0.64
C ALA A 23 -13.71 10.58 1.08
N ALA A 24 -13.20 10.60 2.31
CA ALA A 24 -12.42 11.71 2.87
C ALA A 24 -11.06 11.95 2.17
N LEU A 25 -10.64 11.06 1.27
CA LEU A 25 -9.47 11.27 0.42
C LEU A 25 -9.75 12.19 -0.78
N ALA A 26 -11.02 12.48 -1.09
CA ALA A 26 -11.37 13.39 -2.18
C ALA A 26 -10.78 14.78 -1.94
N GLY A 27 -10.03 15.29 -2.91
CA GLY A 27 -9.34 16.58 -2.87
C GLY A 27 -8.07 16.57 -2.01
N VAL A 28 -7.66 15.44 -1.43
CA VAL A 28 -6.42 15.35 -0.68
C VAL A 28 -5.25 15.30 -1.68
N PRO A 29 -4.35 16.30 -1.66
CA PRO A 29 -3.34 16.45 -2.70
C PRO A 29 -2.27 15.36 -2.59
N GLN A 30 -1.94 14.78 -3.74
CA GLN A 30 -0.77 13.93 -3.93
C GLN A 30 0.34 14.70 -4.68
N PRO A 31 1.62 14.57 -4.29
CA PRO A 31 2.71 15.28 -4.96
C PRO A 31 2.84 14.90 -6.45
N PRO A 32 2.68 15.84 -7.39
CA PRO A 32 2.62 15.54 -8.83
C PRO A 32 3.91 14.95 -9.39
N ASP A 33 5.06 15.17 -8.71
CA ASP A 33 6.35 14.59 -9.08
C ASP A 33 6.36 13.05 -9.06
N TYR A 34 5.45 12.44 -8.30
CA TYR A 34 5.38 10.98 -8.12
C TYR A 34 3.97 10.42 -8.33
N HIS A 35 2.96 11.29 -8.38
CA HIS A 35 1.54 10.97 -8.43
C HIS A 35 0.85 11.81 -9.51
N GLY A 36 0.84 11.29 -10.75
CA GLY A 36 0.29 12.00 -11.89
C GLY A 36 -1.22 12.24 -11.79
N GLU A 37 -1.89 11.46 -10.95
CA GLU A 37 -3.31 11.58 -10.61
C GLU A 37 -3.62 12.79 -9.73
N GLY A 38 -2.66 13.23 -8.91
CA GLY A 38 -2.77 14.42 -8.05
C GLY A 38 -3.77 14.32 -6.89
N ASP A 39 -4.63 13.31 -6.84
CA ASP A 39 -5.70 13.13 -5.86
C ASP A 39 -5.64 11.75 -5.18
N ALA A 40 -5.74 11.72 -3.85
CA ALA A 40 -5.59 10.48 -3.08
C ALA A 40 -6.78 9.51 -3.21
N LEU A 41 -8.00 9.99 -3.49
CA LEU A 41 -9.14 9.12 -3.74
C LEU A 41 -8.99 8.45 -5.11
N GLU A 42 -8.61 9.21 -6.13
CA GLU A 42 -8.35 8.66 -7.45
C GLU A 42 -7.19 7.66 -7.43
N HIS A 43 -6.11 7.99 -6.73
CA HIS A 43 -5.02 7.06 -6.47
C HIS A 43 -5.50 5.73 -5.87
N THR A 44 -6.33 5.80 -4.83
CA THR A 44 -6.90 4.61 -4.18
C THR A 44 -7.72 3.76 -5.15
N ARG A 45 -8.51 4.38 -6.04
CA ARG A 45 -9.28 3.66 -7.09
C ARG A 45 -8.34 2.95 -8.06
N LEU A 46 -7.32 3.65 -8.54
CA LEU A 46 -6.33 3.10 -9.46
C LEU A 46 -5.55 1.94 -8.83
N THR A 47 -5.18 2.04 -7.55
CA THR A 47 -4.51 0.97 -6.80
C THR A 47 -5.38 -0.28 -6.72
N VAL A 48 -6.67 -0.14 -6.41
CA VAL A 48 -7.59 -1.30 -6.36
C VAL A 48 -7.85 -1.87 -7.76
N ALA A 49 -7.93 -1.02 -8.79
CA ALA A 49 -8.12 -1.44 -10.17
C ALA A 49 -6.92 -2.23 -10.72
N ALA A 50 -5.70 -1.93 -10.27
CA ALA A 50 -4.47 -2.62 -10.65
C ALA A 50 -4.34 -4.04 -10.06
N LEU A 51 -5.21 -4.42 -9.11
CA LEU A 51 -5.21 -5.77 -8.53
C LEU A 51 -5.72 -6.82 -9.52
N ALA A 52 -5.22 -8.05 -9.36
CA ALA A 52 -5.77 -9.22 -10.03
C ALA A 52 -7.28 -9.39 -9.71
N PRO A 53 -8.11 -9.86 -10.67
CA PRO A 53 -9.55 -10.05 -10.44
C PRO A 53 -9.86 -10.98 -9.24
N ASP A 54 -9.03 -11.99 -9.02
CA ASP A 54 -9.11 -13.00 -7.98
C ASP A 54 -8.20 -12.72 -6.77
N ALA A 55 -7.75 -11.46 -6.61
CA ALA A 55 -6.89 -11.04 -5.51
C ALA A 55 -7.49 -11.40 -4.13
N ASP A 56 -6.59 -11.74 -3.20
CA ASP A 56 -6.93 -12.03 -1.80
C ASP A 56 -7.74 -10.86 -1.18
N ALA A 57 -8.79 -11.19 -0.43
CA ALA A 57 -9.66 -10.18 0.18
C ALA A 57 -8.89 -9.23 1.12
N ARG A 58 -7.83 -9.70 1.79
CA ARG A 58 -6.95 -8.87 2.62
C ARG A 58 -6.19 -7.86 1.78
N LEU A 59 -5.71 -8.25 0.60
CA LEU A 59 -5.04 -7.35 -0.35
C LEU A 59 -6.02 -6.31 -0.89
N VAL A 60 -7.24 -6.69 -1.26
CA VAL A 60 -8.27 -5.76 -1.72
C VAL A 60 -8.60 -4.72 -0.64
N TRP A 61 -8.76 -5.14 0.62
CA TRP A 61 -8.96 -4.23 1.74
C TRP A 61 -7.76 -3.33 1.99
N ALA A 62 -6.54 -3.90 1.97
CA ALA A 62 -5.32 -3.12 2.18
C ALA A 62 -5.15 -2.06 1.10
N ALA A 63 -5.38 -2.38 -0.17
CA ALA A 63 -5.35 -1.42 -1.28
C ALA A 63 -6.35 -0.28 -1.10
N ALA A 64 -7.60 -0.59 -0.73
CA ALA A 64 -8.63 0.42 -0.50
C ALA A 64 -8.34 1.32 0.71
N LEU A 65 -7.56 0.85 1.67
CA LEU A 65 -7.34 1.53 2.94
C LEU A 65 -5.92 2.08 3.14
N HIS A 66 -4.96 1.77 2.25
CA HIS A 66 -3.54 2.03 2.52
C HIS A 66 -3.22 3.50 2.83
N ASP A 67 -3.99 4.42 2.26
CA ASP A 67 -3.76 5.85 2.30
C ASP A 67 -4.81 6.66 3.09
N VAL A 68 -5.84 6.04 3.68
CA VAL A 68 -6.96 6.78 4.31
C VAL A 68 -6.53 7.75 5.42
N GLY A 69 -5.39 7.49 6.06
CA GLY A 69 -4.78 8.38 7.04
C GLY A 69 -4.38 9.74 6.46
N LYS A 70 -4.11 9.82 5.15
CA LYS A 70 -3.74 11.07 4.46
C LYS A 70 -4.79 12.15 4.61
N ALA A 71 -6.08 11.79 4.70
CA ALA A 71 -7.17 12.75 4.89
C ALA A 71 -6.97 13.69 6.10
N THR A 72 -6.30 13.22 7.15
CA THR A 72 -6.09 14.01 8.38
C THR A 72 -4.62 14.30 8.69
N THR A 73 -3.68 13.68 7.97
CA THR A 73 -2.24 13.91 8.19
C THR A 73 -1.59 14.75 7.10
N THR A 74 -2.27 15.00 5.99
CA THR A 74 -1.72 15.77 4.87
C THR A 74 -1.67 17.25 5.21
N ARG A 75 -0.49 17.85 5.08
CA ARG A 75 -0.24 19.26 5.35
C ARG A 75 0.85 19.80 4.44
N LEU A 76 0.80 21.10 4.18
CA LEU A 76 1.84 21.80 3.44
C LEU A 76 3.00 22.14 4.39
N VAL A 77 4.20 21.61 4.10
CA VAL A 77 5.43 21.86 4.87
C VAL A 77 6.51 22.27 3.89
N ASP A 78 7.10 23.45 4.08
CA ASP A 78 8.16 23.99 3.23
C ASP A 78 7.81 23.96 1.73
N GLY A 79 6.57 24.34 1.40
CA GLY A 79 6.06 24.36 0.02
C GLY A 79 5.78 22.99 -0.59
N ARG A 80 5.84 21.89 0.18
CA ARG A 80 5.56 20.53 -0.29
C ARG A 80 4.49 19.85 0.55
N TRP A 81 3.57 19.14 -0.10
CA TRP A 81 2.60 18.29 0.60
C TRP A 81 3.31 17.12 1.28
N ARG A 82 2.96 16.87 2.54
CA ARG A 82 3.51 15.81 3.39
C ARG A 82 2.38 15.15 4.16
N ALA A 83 2.38 13.81 4.21
CA ALA A 83 1.45 13.03 5.01
C ALA A 83 2.20 12.15 6.01
N HIS A 84 2.87 12.76 6.99
CA HIS A 84 3.65 12.00 7.97
C HIS A 84 2.75 11.18 8.89
N GLY A 85 3.04 9.88 9.03
CA GLY A 85 2.29 8.96 9.89
C GLY A 85 0.95 8.47 9.32
N HIS A 86 0.66 8.74 8.04
CA HIS A 86 -0.58 8.28 7.39
C HIS A 86 -0.69 6.76 7.38
N ASP A 87 0.40 6.04 7.17
CA ASP A 87 0.54 4.60 7.20
C ASP A 87 0.09 4.00 8.54
N ARG A 88 0.57 4.55 9.65
CA ARG A 88 0.18 4.14 11.00
C ARG A 88 -1.31 4.37 11.23
N LEU A 89 -1.79 5.58 10.92
CA LEU A 89 -3.18 5.96 11.12
C LEU A 89 -4.14 5.16 10.22
N SER A 90 -3.74 4.88 8.98
CA SER A 90 -4.50 4.03 8.05
C SER A 90 -4.66 2.62 8.61
N GLY A 91 -3.58 2.05 9.15
CA GLY A 91 -3.65 0.72 9.79
C GLY A 91 -4.49 0.71 11.06
N GLU A 92 -4.50 1.79 11.85
CA GLU A 92 -5.40 1.92 13.01
C GLU A 92 -6.87 1.99 12.60
N ARG A 93 -7.18 2.66 11.48
CA ARG A 93 -8.54 2.74 10.93
C ARG A 93 -9.02 1.42 10.35
N ALA A 94 -8.12 0.56 9.86
CA ALA A 94 -8.47 -0.70 9.23
C ALA A 94 -9.38 -1.58 10.10
N ALA A 95 -9.09 -1.72 11.40
CA ALA A 95 -9.90 -2.56 12.29
C ALA A 95 -11.35 -2.05 12.42
N GLN A 96 -11.54 -0.74 12.54
CA GLN A 96 -12.87 -0.12 12.66
C GLN A 96 -13.65 -0.29 11.36
N VAL A 97 -13.00 -0.10 10.20
CA VAL A 97 -13.61 -0.31 8.89
C VAL A 97 -14.02 -1.78 8.75
N LEU A 98 -13.10 -2.72 8.96
CA LEU A 98 -13.37 -4.14 8.75
C LEU A 98 -14.49 -4.66 9.67
N SER A 99 -14.61 -4.11 10.88
CA SER A 99 -15.72 -4.48 11.77
C SER A 99 -17.09 -4.07 11.23
N ARG A 100 -17.22 -2.90 10.60
CA ARG A 100 -18.48 -2.50 9.93
C ARG A 100 -18.92 -3.46 8.81
N PHE A 101 -18.00 -4.27 8.30
CA PHE A 101 -18.23 -5.25 7.25
C PHE A 101 -18.24 -6.71 7.76
N ASN A 102 -18.24 -6.93 9.08
CA ASN A 102 -18.12 -8.27 9.70
C ASN A 102 -16.89 -9.05 9.18
N ALA A 103 -15.76 -8.35 9.07
CA ALA A 103 -14.51 -8.85 8.51
C ALA A 103 -13.34 -8.75 9.52
N GLU A 104 -13.62 -8.69 10.82
CA GLU A 104 -12.67 -8.48 11.90
C GLU A 104 -11.50 -9.48 11.89
N GLN A 105 -11.75 -10.71 11.43
CA GLN A 105 -10.73 -11.76 11.35
C GLN A 105 -9.56 -11.40 10.43
N MET A 106 -9.73 -10.43 9.52
CA MET A 106 -8.69 -9.93 8.63
C MET A 106 -8.05 -8.63 9.12
N ALA A 107 -8.55 -8.03 10.21
CA ALA A 107 -8.17 -6.68 10.63
C ALA A 107 -6.67 -6.54 10.92
N GLU A 108 -6.07 -7.51 11.61
CA GLU A 108 -4.64 -7.49 11.93
C GLU A 108 -3.77 -7.61 10.67
N ASP A 109 -4.14 -8.53 9.77
CA ASP A 109 -3.43 -8.73 8.50
C ASP A 109 -3.49 -7.47 7.63
N VAL A 110 -4.68 -6.89 7.46
CA VAL A 110 -4.89 -5.67 6.68
C VAL A 110 -4.15 -4.51 7.32
N ALA A 111 -4.21 -4.34 8.65
CA ALA A 111 -3.47 -3.31 9.36
C ALA A 111 -1.96 -3.47 9.17
N TRP A 112 -1.43 -4.69 9.18
CA TRP A 112 -0.02 -4.96 8.92
C TRP A 112 0.36 -4.58 7.49
N LEU A 113 -0.43 -4.99 6.48
CA LEU A 113 -0.18 -4.63 5.09
C LEU A 113 -0.16 -3.10 4.89
N VAL A 114 -1.19 -2.43 5.41
CA VAL A 114 -1.34 -0.97 5.33
C VAL A 114 -0.19 -0.24 6.02
N ARG A 115 0.22 -0.65 7.22
CA ARG A 115 1.31 0.03 7.95
C ARG A 115 2.66 -0.06 7.23
N HIS A 116 2.85 -1.07 6.39
CA HIS A 116 4.15 -1.34 5.78
C HIS A 116 4.19 -1.11 4.27
N HIS A 117 3.12 -0.60 3.64
CA HIS A 117 3.03 -0.45 2.19
C HIS A 117 4.14 0.43 1.56
N HIS A 118 4.82 1.25 2.35
CA HIS A 118 5.95 2.08 1.92
C HIS A 118 7.36 1.52 2.28
N PHE A 119 7.46 0.27 2.75
CA PHE A 119 8.71 -0.27 3.34
C PHE A 119 9.91 -0.18 2.38
N ALA A 120 9.70 -0.50 1.10
CA ALA A 120 10.77 -0.53 0.10
C ALA A 120 11.34 0.88 -0.13
N LEU A 121 10.47 1.88 -0.25
CA LEU A 121 10.86 3.29 -0.34
C LEU A 121 11.59 3.77 0.92
N SER A 122 11.22 3.25 2.09
CA SER A 122 11.90 3.60 3.35
C SER A 122 13.30 2.99 3.47
N TRP A 123 13.53 1.80 2.93
CA TRP A 123 14.82 1.11 3.03
C TRP A 123 15.86 1.61 2.03
N ARG A 124 15.41 2.07 0.86
CA ARG A 124 16.26 2.63 -0.21
C ARG A 124 17.49 1.78 -0.52
N ILE A 125 17.30 0.47 -0.63
CA ILE A 125 18.39 -0.46 -0.92
C ILE A 125 19.00 -0.10 -2.30
N PRO A 126 20.31 0.16 -2.40
CA PRO A 126 20.94 0.47 -3.68
C PRO A 126 21.06 -0.79 -4.55
N PRO A 127 21.27 -0.63 -5.88
CA PRO A 127 21.65 -1.73 -6.76
C PRO A 127 22.83 -2.54 -6.22
N GLY A 128 22.67 -3.86 -6.17
CA GLY A 128 23.65 -4.78 -5.59
C GLY A 128 23.73 -4.76 -4.05
N GLY A 129 22.92 -3.93 -3.38
CA GLY A 129 22.86 -3.85 -1.93
C GLY A 129 22.40 -5.17 -1.27
N ARG A 130 22.74 -5.30 0.02
CA ARG A 130 22.35 -6.44 0.86
C ARG A 130 21.34 -6.02 1.91
N LEU A 131 20.45 -6.95 2.26
CA LEU A 131 19.51 -6.75 3.35
C LEU A 131 20.15 -7.02 4.70
N THR A 132 19.81 -6.20 5.70
CA THR A 132 20.15 -6.48 7.10
C THR A 132 19.40 -7.70 7.63
N GLY A 133 19.87 -8.31 8.72
CA GLY A 133 19.17 -9.44 9.36
C GLY A 133 17.73 -9.09 9.79
N ARG A 134 17.47 -7.84 10.18
CA ARG A 134 16.12 -7.35 10.51
C ARG A 134 15.23 -7.30 9.26
N GLN A 135 15.72 -6.77 8.16
CA GLN A 135 15.00 -6.71 6.88
C GLN A 135 14.73 -8.11 6.33
N LYS A 136 15.69 -9.04 6.43
CA LYS A 136 15.50 -10.46 6.07
C LYS A 136 14.38 -11.09 6.90
N ARG A 137 14.36 -10.86 8.21
CA ARG A 137 13.29 -11.34 9.10
C ARG A 137 11.93 -10.75 8.72
N PHE A 138 11.88 -9.46 8.39
CA PHE A 138 10.66 -8.80 7.89
C PHE A 138 10.14 -9.46 6.61
N CYS A 139 11.01 -9.75 5.64
CA CYS A 139 10.62 -10.39 4.38
C CYS A 139 10.17 -11.85 4.53
N ARG A 140 10.40 -12.47 5.69
CA ARG A 140 9.90 -13.82 6.03
C ARG A 140 8.50 -13.81 6.65
N HIS A 141 7.91 -12.62 6.85
CA HIS A 141 6.55 -12.54 7.36
C HIS A 141 5.57 -13.24 6.40
N PRO A 142 4.59 -14.02 6.87
CA PRO A 142 3.66 -14.75 6.00
C PRO A 142 2.88 -13.86 5.01
N LEU A 143 2.64 -12.60 5.39
CA LEU A 143 1.95 -11.62 4.53
C LEU A 143 2.87 -10.88 3.56
N PHE A 144 4.18 -11.13 3.57
CA PHE A 144 5.12 -10.42 2.70
C PHE A 144 4.78 -10.54 1.21
N PRO A 145 4.33 -11.69 0.66
CA PRO A 145 3.88 -11.77 -0.73
C PRO A 145 2.72 -10.80 -1.03
N LEU A 146 1.71 -10.74 -0.16
CA LEU A 146 0.60 -9.78 -0.33
C LEU A 146 1.06 -8.32 -0.20
N LEU A 147 2.07 -8.05 0.64
CA LEU A 147 2.67 -6.71 0.74
C LEU A 147 3.39 -6.32 -0.56
N VAL A 148 4.10 -7.26 -1.19
CA VAL A 148 4.73 -7.04 -2.49
C VAL A 148 3.68 -6.70 -3.55
N ASP A 149 2.57 -7.44 -3.58
CA ASP A 149 1.48 -7.18 -4.53
C ASP A 149 0.81 -5.82 -4.26
N LEU A 150 0.62 -5.44 -2.99
CA LEU A 150 0.14 -4.11 -2.63
C LEU A 150 1.07 -3.01 -3.12
N CYS A 151 2.39 -3.13 -2.90
CA CYS A 151 3.36 -2.14 -3.35
C CYS A 151 3.42 -2.02 -4.88
N ARG A 152 3.24 -3.13 -5.62
CA ARG A 152 3.16 -3.10 -7.09
C ARG A 152 1.91 -2.37 -7.56
N ALA A 153 0.76 -2.67 -6.98
CA ALA A 153 -0.49 -2.01 -7.31
C ALA A 153 -0.43 -0.50 -7.02
N ASP A 154 0.11 -0.10 -5.87
CA ASP A 154 0.34 1.30 -5.49
C ASP A 154 1.28 2.02 -6.47
N ALA A 155 2.39 1.36 -6.86
CA ALA A 155 3.31 1.94 -7.84
C ALA A 155 2.68 2.11 -9.24
N ALA A 156 1.85 1.16 -9.67
CA ALA A 156 1.12 1.22 -10.93
C ALA A 156 0.06 2.33 -10.95
N ALA A 157 -0.49 2.69 -9.78
CA ALA A 157 -1.53 3.69 -9.59
C ALA A 157 -1.04 5.15 -9.64
N SER A 158 0.08 5.40 -10.31
CA SER A 158 0.70 6.72 -10.40
C SER A 158 0.90 7.17 -11.86
N TYR A 159 0.13 6.66 -12.80
CA TYR A 159 0.28 6.93 -14.25
C TYR A 159 1.70 6.74 -14.79
N GLY A 160 2.44 5.77 -14.23
CA GLY A 160 3.77 5.38 -14.71
C GLY A 160 4.92 6.30 -14.29
N ILE A 161 4.70 7.32 -13.45
CA ILE A 161 5.79 8.22 -12.99
C ILE A 161 6.40 7.83 -11.64
N SER A 162 5.81 6.86 -10.94
CA SER A 162 6.29 6.43 -9.62
C SER A 162 7.67 5.77 -9.69
N THR A 163 8.50 6.06 -8.69
CA THR A 163 9.78 5.35 -8.48
C THR A 163 9.68 4.23 -7.46
N LYS A 164 8.50 4.00 -6.88
CA LYS A 164 8.30 3.01 -5.80
C LYS A 164 8.64 1.59 -6.26
N GLU A 165 8.25 1.22 -7.47
CA GLU A 165 8.51 -0.11 -8.04
C GLU A 165 10.01 -0.42 -8.10
N ARG A 166 10.82 0.55 -8.53
CA ARG A 166 12.29 0.39 -8.55
C ARG A 166 12.84 -0.01 -7.19
N TRP A 167 12.38 0.61 -6.09
CA TRP A 167 12.88 0.28 -4.75
C TRP A 167 12.42 -1.10 -4.29
N LEU A 168 11.20 -1.50 -4.66
CA LEU A 168 10.69 -2.83 -4.40
C LEU A 168 11.56 -3.89 -5.09
N ASP A 169 11.88 -3.68 -6.37
CA ASP A 169 12.74 -4.58 -7.13
C ASP A 169 14.13 -4.72 -6.51
N GLN A 170 14.72 -3.64 -5.98
CA GLN A 170 16.00 -3.73 -5.28
C GLN A 170 15.95 -4.64 -4.05
N VAL A 171 14.84 -4.64 -3.32
CA VAL A 171 14.65 -5.56 -2.18
C VAL A 171 14.49 -6.99 -2.67
N LEU A 172 13.67 -7.22 -3.70
CA LEU A 172 13.40 -8.56 -4.24
C LEU A 172 14.66 -9.17 -4.84
N ASP A 173 15.46 -8.40 -5.57
CA ASP A 173 16.72 -8.88 -6.14
C ASP A 173 17.77 -9.16 -5.06
N ALA A 174 17.78 -8.38 -3.97
CA ALA A 174 18.63 -8.68 -2.82
C ALA A 174 18.23 -10.01 -2.14
N LEU A 175 16.94 -10.33 -2.08
CA LEU A 175 16.47 -11.63 -1.58
C LEU A 175 16.86 -12.79 -2.49
N LYS A 176 16.72 -12.62 -3.82
CA LYS A 176 17.10 -13.65 -4.81
C LYS A 176 18.58 -14.00 -4.74
N ARG A 177 19.47 -12.99 -4.76
CA ARG A 177 20.92 -13.19 -4.65
C ARG A 177 21.31 -13.97 -3.40
N GLU A 178 20.67 -13.65 -2.28
CA GLU A 178 20.94 -14.33 -1.00
C GLU A 178 20.45 -15.78 -0.99
N ALA A 179 19.36 -16.09 -1.72
CA ALA A 179 18.93 -17.47 -1.91
C ALA A 179 19.93 -18.25 -2.77
N GLU A 180 20.46 -17.65 -3.83
CA GLU A 180 21.45 -18.26 -4.73
C GLU A 180 22.80 -18.49 -4.03
N ASP A 181 23.28 -17.51 -3.27
CA ASP A 181 24.51 -17.59 -2.46
C ASP A 181 24.44 -18.71 -1.41
N GLY A 182 23.26 -18.90 -0.80
CA GLY A 182 23.03 -19.92 0.23
C GLY A 182 23.01 -21.36 -0.30
N HIS A 183 22.72 -21.57 -1.58
CA HIS A 183 22.74 -22.90 -2.22
C HIS A 183 24.13 -23.29 -2.76
N SER A 184 25.08 -22.34 -2.85
CA SER A 184 26.44 -22.61 -3.34
C SER A 184 27.42 -23.04 -2.24
N GLN A 185 26.97 -23.22 -0.99
CA GLN A 185 27.81 -23.58 0.17
C GLN A 185 27.48 -24.96 0.78
N ILE A 186 26.87 -25.88 0.02
CA ILE A 186 26.62 -27.28 0.42
C ILE A 186 27.26 -28.20 -0.62
#